data_AF-U6C0A2-F1
#
_entry.id   AF-U6C0A2-F1
#
_cell.length_a   1.000
_cell.length_b   1.000
_cell.length_c   1.000
_cell.angle_alpha   90.00
_cell.angle_beta   90.00
_cell.angle_gamma   90.00
#
_symmetry.space_group_name_H-M   'P 1'
#
loop_
_entity.id
_entity.type
_entity.pdbx_description
1 polymer ?
#
loop_
_entity_poly.entity_id
_entity_poly.type
_entity_poly.pdbx_seq_one_letter_code
_entity_poly.pdbx_strand_id
1 'polypeptide(L)'
;GGGTGSGIGWSVGATLGYAQSVPKKRVISCIGDGSFQVTAQDVSTMIRCEQKNIIFLINNGGYTIEVEIHDGPYNVIKNWNYTGLVDAIHNGEGNCWTMKVRTEEELTEAIATATGEKKDCLCFIEVIVH
;
A
#
# COMPACT_ATOMS: atom_id res chain seq x y z
N GLY A 1 -0.83 -27.07 15.99
CA GLY A 1 0.43 -26.58 15.38
C GLY A 1 0.04 -25.52 14.36
N GLY A 2 0.21 -24.26 14.72
CA GLY A 2 -0.17 -23.12 13.88
C GLY A 2 1.07 -22.59 13.15
N GLY A 3 1.16 -22.85 11.86
CA GLY A 3 2.02 -22.07 10.98
C GLY A 3 1.20 -20.88 10.48
N THR A 4 1.35 -19.73 11.10
CA THR A 4 0.83 -18.45 10.57
C THR A 4 1.69 -18.07 9.37
N GLY A 5 1.23 -18.40 8.17
CA GLY A 5 1.88 -18.02 6.92
C GLY A 5 1.78 -16.51 6.69
N SER A 6 2.68 -15.73 7.30
CA SER A 6 2.92 -14.34 6.92
C SER A 6 3.78 -14.31 5.66
N GLY A 7 3.17 -14.61 4.52
CA GLY A 7 3.83 -14.47 3.22
C GLY A 7 3.99 -13.00 2.86
N ILE A 8 5.22 -12.60 2.51
CA ILE A 8 5.53 -11.29 1.90
C ILE A 8 4.63 -11.14 0.66
N GLY A 9 3.76 -10.13 0.63
CA GLY A 9 2.75 -9.91 -0.42
C GLY A 9 1.30 -10.32 -0.07
N TRP A 10 1.06 -11.03 1.04
CA TRP A 10 -0.30 -11.47 1.41
C TRP A 10 -1.22 -10.31 1.80
N SER A 11 -0.66 -9.19 2.28
CA SER A 11 -1.44 -8.07 2.81
C SER A 11 -2.23 -7.31 1.75
N VAL A 12 -1.72 -7.12 0.52
CA VAL A 12 -2.49 -6.46 -0.56
C VAL A 12 -3.69 -7.35 -0.96
N GLY A 13 -3.44 -8.64 -1.18
CA GLY A 13 -4.50 -9.61 -1.53
C GLY A 13 -5.53 -9.79 -0.40
N ALA A 14 -5.09 -9.81 0.86
CA ALA A 14 -5.98 -9.85 2.02
C ALA A 14 -6.82 -8.58 2.14
N THR A 15 -6.25 -7.41 1.85
CA THR A 15 -6.97 -6.12 1.81
C THR A 15 -8.07 -6.15 0.76
N LEU A 16 -7.73 -6.62 -0.45
CA LEU A 16 -8.68 -6.79 -1.55
C LEU A 16 -9.84 -7.70 -1.14
N GLY A 17 -9.53 -8.90 -0.65
CA GLY A 17 -10.54 -9.89 -0.26
C GLY A 17 -11.42 -9.43 0.91
N TYR A 18 -10.81 -8.81 1.92
CA TYR A 18 -11.56 -8.28 3.06
C TYR A 18 -12.47 -7.13 2.64
N ALA A 19 -11.98 -6.18 1.85
CA ALA A 19 -12.78 -5.05 1.35
C ALA A 19 -13.98 -5.49 0.50
N GLN A 20 -13.84 -6.56 -0.30
CA GLN A 20 -14.97 -7.15 -1.03
C GLN A 20 -16.01 -7.79 -0.09
N SER A 21 -15.56 -8.38 1.03
CA SER A 21 -16.46 -9.01 2.02
C SER A 21 -17.20 -8.00 2.91
N VAL A 22 -16.70 -6.77 3.05
CA VAL A 22 -17.31 -5.70 3.87
C VAL A 22 -17.44 -4.38 3.09
N PRO A 23 -18.24 -4.32 2.02
CA PRO A 23 -18.28 -3.17 1.09
C PRO A 23 -18.73 -1.84 1.73
N LYS A 24 -19.34 -1.88 2.92
CA LYS A 24 -19.74 -0.67 3.68
C LYS A 24 -18.65 -0.16 4.63
N LYS A 25 -17.56 -0.90 4.83
CA LYS A 25 -16.46 -0.52 5.70
C LYS A 25 -15.25 -0.15 4.87
N ARG A 26 -14.49 0.83 5.36
CA ARG A 26 -13.22 1.22 4.76
C ARG A 26 -12.10 0.40 5.36
N VAL A 27 -11.35 -0.31 4.53
CA VAL A 27 -10.21 -1.12 4.98
C VAL A 27 -8.95 -0.24 5.00
N ILE A 28 -8.21 -0.32 6.09
CA ILE A 28 -6.90 0.34 6.25
C ILE A 28 -5.84 -0.74 6.28
N SER A 29 -4.74 -0.54 5.55
CA SER A 29 -3.71 -1.55 5.40
C SER A 29 -2.33 -0.93 5.34
N CYS A 30 -1.39 -1.50 6.10
CA CYS A 30 0.01 -1.08 6.11
C CYS A 30 0.84 -2.17 5.41
N ILE A 31 1.61 -1.78 4.40
CA ILE A 31 2.27 -2.70 3.48
C ILE A 31 3.71 -2.24 3.29
N GLY A 32 4.69 -3.12 3.51
CA GLY A 32 6.08 -2.81 3.20
C GLY A 32 6.31 -2.74 1.69
N ASP A 33 7.24 -1.88 1.28
CA ASP A 33 7.68 -1.71 -0.11
C ASP A 33 8.02 -3.04 -0.83
N GLY A 34 8.78 -3.93 -0.20
CA GLY A 34 9.10 -5.26 -0.76
C GLY A 34 7.89 -6.17 -0.92
N SER A 35 6.95 -6.14 0.03
CA SER A 35 5.69 -6.89 -0.09
C SER A 35 4.83 -6.36 -1.23
N PHE A 36 4.80 -5.03 -1.39
CA PHE A 36 4.00 -4.41 -2.43
C PHE A 36 4.50 -4.75 -3.84
N GLN A 37 5.81 -4.90 -4.06
CA GLN A 37 6.35 -5.29 -5.38
C GLN A 37 5.83 -6.65 -5.88
N VAL A 38 5.45 -7.55 -4.98
CA VAL A 38 4.91 -8.89 -5.34
C VAL A 38 3.46 -8.82 -5.81
N THR A 39 2.71 -7.81 -5.36
CA THR A 39 1.24 -7.73 -5.52
C THR A 39 0.74 -6.36 -5.99
N ALA A 40 1.60 -5.52 -6.58
CA ALA A 40 1.24 -4.17 -7.00
C ALA A 40 0.09 -4.15 -8.02
N GLN A 41 0.00 -5.19 -8.87
CA GLN A 41 -1.06 -5.36 -9.87
C GLN A 41 -2.46 -5.47 -9.25
N ASP A 42 -2.60 -5.91 -8.00
CA ASP A 42 -3.91 -6.06 -7.35
C ASP A 42 -4.59 -4.71 -7.14
N VAL A 43 -3.83 -3.61 -7.11
CA VAL A 43 -4.37 -2.24 -7.09
C VAL A 43 -5.29 -1.97 -8.30
N SER A 44 -4.98 -2.53 -9.47
CA SER A 44 -5.86 -2.43 -10.65
C SER A 44 -7.24 -3.03 -10.39
N THR A 45 -7.30 -4.15 -9.66
CA THR A 45 -8.55 -4.80 -9.31
C THR A 45 -9.29 -4.00 -8.24
N MET A 46 -8.58 -3.45 -7.25
CA MET A 46 -9.20 -2.58 -6.24
C MET A 46 -9.86 -1.35 -6.87
N ILE A 47 -9.17 -0.70 -7.82
CA ILE A 47 -9.70 0.46 -8.58
C ILE A 47 -10.91 0.05 -9.42
N ARG A 48 -10.80 -1.06 -10.19
CA ARG A 48 -11.92 -1.58 -11.01
C ARG A 48 -13.15 -1.93 -10.18
N CYS A 49 -12.97 -2.40 -8.95
CA CYS A 49 -14.04 -2.73 -8.02
C CYS A 49 -14.51 -1.53 -7.17
N GLU A 50 -14.08 -0.30 -7.49
CA GLU A 50 -14.44 0.94 -6.78
C GLU A 50 -14.19 0.85 -5.27
N GLN A 51 -13.16 0.11 -4.85
CA GLN A 51 -12.82 -0.04 -3.45
C GLN A 51 -12.27 1.27 -2.90
N LYS A 52 -12.65 1.57 -1.66
CA LYS A 52 -12.31 2.84 -1.00
C LYS A 52 -11.17 2.66 0.00
N ASN A 53 -10.28 1.70 -0.19
CA ASN A 53 -9.28 1.33 0.81
C ASN A 53 -8.30 2.47 1.10
N ILE A 54 -7.73 2.52 2.30
CA ILE A 54 -6.56 3.36 2.62
C ILE A 54 -5.35 2.44 2.75
N ILE A 55 -4.37 2.60 1.86
CA ILE A 55 -3.14 1.82 1.85
C ILE A 55 -2.00 2.73 2.26
N PHE A 56 -1.35 2.40 3.37
CA PHE A 56 -0.07 2.97 3.77
C PHE A 56 1.04 2.07 3.27
N LEU A 57 1.80 2.55 2.28
CA LEU A 57 3.02 1.89 1.84
C LEU A 57 4.18 2.41 2.68
N ILE A 58 4.82 1.54 3.45
CA ILE A 58 6.01 1.87 4.22
C ILE A 58 7.23 1.67 3.32
N ASN A 59 7.78 2.77 2.82
CA ASN A 59 8.96 2.82 1.96
C ASN A 59 10.20 3.14 2.79
N ASN A 60 10.97 2.11 3.13
CA ASN A 60 12.24 2.24 3.83
C ASN A 60 13.46 2.23 2.88
N GLY A 61 13.22 2.40 1.58
CA GLY A 61 14.26 2.41 0.55
C GLY A 61 14.77 1.03 0.15
N GLY A 62 14.01 -0.03 0.44
CA GLY A 62 14.36 -1.40 0.08
C GLY A 62 15.28 -2.10 1.08
N TYR A 63 15.29 -1.68 2.34
CA TYR A 63 15.97 -2.37 3.45
C TYR A 63 14.95 -3.21 4.22
N THR A 64 14.70 -4.44 3.76
CA THR A 64 13.71 -5.31 4.42
C THR A 64 14.26 -5.98 5.68
N ILE A 65 13.36 -6.44 6.55
CA ILE A 65 13.66 -7.06 7.85
C ILE A 65 14.52 -8.34 7.78
N GLU A 66 14.72 -8.91 6.59
CA GLU A 66 15.60 -10.08 6.39
C GLU A 66 17.09 -9.76 6.57
N VAL A 67 17.46 -8.47 6.61
CA VAL A 67 18.82 -8.01 6.94
C VAL A 67 19.24 -8.42 8.37
N GLU A 68 18.30 -8.54 9.32
CA GLU A 68 18.65 -8.94 10.69
C GLU A 68 18.77 -10.46 10.90
N ILE A 69 18.31 -11.29 9.95
CA ILE A 69 18.34 -12.76 10.07
C ILE A 69 19.42 -13.38 9.18
N HIS A 70 19.57 -12.91 7.94
CA HIS A 70 20.62 -13.37 7.04
C HIS A 70 20.89 -12.33 5.94
N ASP A 71 21.89 -11.49 6.16
CA ASP A 71 22.24 -10.41 5.26
C ASP A 71 22.80 -10.94 3.92
N GLY A 72 22.26 -10.45 2.81
CA GLY A 72 22.64 -10.89 1.46
C GLY A 72 22.07 -10.00 0.37
N PRO A 73 22.63 -10.04 -0.86
CA PRO A 73 22.28 -9.15 -1.96
C PRO A 73 20.82 -9.29 -2.45
N TYR A 74 20.10 -10.31 -2.00
CA TYR A 74 18.68 -10.53 -2.25
C TYR A 74 17.76 -9.63 -1.41
N ASN A 75 18.27 -9.01 -0.33
CA ASN A 75 17.50 -8.12 0.54
C ASN A 75 17.37 -6.69 0.00
N VAL A 76 18.19 -6.32 -0.99
CA VAL A 76 18.21 -4.99 -1.61
C VAL A 76 17.26 -4.99 -2.80
N ILE A 77 16.03 -4.52 -2.57
CA ILE A 77 15.05 -4.35 -3.64
C ILE A 77 15.24 -3.01 -4.35
N LYS A 78 14.92 -2.97 -5.65
CA LYS A 78 14.97 -1.71 -6.40
C LYS A 78 13.83 -0.81 -5.94
N ASN A 79 14.14 0.34 -5.34
CA ASN A 79 13.12 1.34 -4.98
C ASN A 79 12.38 1.85 -6.23
N TRP A 80 11.05 1.92 -6.16
CA TRP A 80 10.18 2.38 -7.24
C TRP A 80 9.60 3.76 -6.94
N ASN A 81 9.08 4.44 -7.96
CA ASN A 81 8.13 5.51 -7.74
C ASN A 81 6.73 4.89 -7.52
N TYR A 82 6.42 4.50 -6.29
CA TYR A 82 5.19 3.73 -6.00
C TYR A 82 3.92 4.52 -6.28
N THR A 83 3.83 5.79 -5.86
CA THR A 83 2.68 6.63 -6.25
C THR A 83 2.57 6.76 -7.77
N GLY A 84 3.69 6.96 -8.48
CA GLY A 84 3.70 7.04 -9.94
C GLY A 84 3.25 5.75 -10.63
N LEU A 85 3.57 4.59 -10.07
CA LEU A 85 3.04 3.30 -10.54
C LEU A 85 1.53 3.21 -10.35
N VAL A 86 1.02 3.61 -9.18
CA VAL A 86 -0.42 3.61 -8.89
C VAL A 86 -1.16 4.60 -9.77
N ASP A 87 -0.61 5.78 -10.02
CA ASP A 87 -1.16 6.77 -10.96
C ASP A 87 -1.22 6.21 -12.39
N ALA A 88 -0.19 5.47 -12.82
CA ALA A 88 -0.16 4.82 -14.12
C ALA A 88 -1.21 3.70 -14.23
N ILE A 89 -1.43 2.92 -13.16
CA ILE A 89 -2.49 1.90 -13.10
C ILE A 89 -3.88 2.55 -13.13
N HIS A 90 -4.04 3.68 -12.41
CA HIS A 90 -5.28 4.45 -12.39
C HIS A 90 -5.62 4.98 -13.79
N ASN A 91 -4.64 5.41 -14.59
CA ASN A 91 -4.82 5.81 -15.99
C ASN A 91 -5.94 6.88 -16.19
N GLY A 92 -6.21 7.71 -15.17
CA GLY A 92 -7.31 8.68 -15.19
C GLY A 92 -8.72 8.06 -15.15
N GLU A 93 -8.83 6.75 -14.96
CA GLU A 93 -10.07 5.99 -14.91
C GLU A 93 -10.29 5.39 -13.51
N GLY A 94 -11.45 5.67 -12.90
CA GLY A 94 -11.77 5.26 -11.54
C GLY A 94 -11.50 6.34 -10.50
N ASN A 95 -11.54 5.97 -9.21
CA ASN A 95 -11.41 6.93 -8.11
C ASN A 95 -10.24 6.54 -7.20
N CYS A 96 -9.07 7.12 -7.48
CA CYS A 96 -7.82 6.88 -6.75
C CYS A 96 -7.15 8.21 -6.40
N TRP A 97 -6.57 8.29 -5.21
CA TRP A 97 -5.76 9.41 -4.76
C TRP A 97 -4.45 8.89 -4.19
N THR A 98 -3.34 9.50 -4.60
CA THR A 98 -2.00 9.13 -4.17
C THR A 98 -1.32 10.30 -3.46
N MET A 99 -0.51 10.01 -2.45
CA MET A 99 0.31 11.02 -1.76
C MET A 99 1.60 10.40 -1.26
N LYS A 100 2.71 11.14 -1.37
CA LYS A 100 3.96 10.81 -0.67
C LYS A 100 4.05 11.65 0.58
N VAL A 101 4.48 11.03 1.68
CA VAL A 101 4.71 11.70 2.97
C VAL A 101 6.09 11.32 3.52
N ARG A 102 6.75 12.28 4.15
CA ARG A 102 8.09 12.20 4.75
C ARG A 102 8.12 12.66 6.20
N THR A 103 7.10 13.38 6.66
CA THR A 103 7.01 13.89 8.03
C THR A 103 5.72 13.46 8.71
N GLU A 104 5.68 13.58 10.04
CA GLU A 104 4.48 13.30 10.83
C GLU A 104 3.33 14.26 10.49
N GLU A 105 3.65 15.52 10.19
CA GLU A 105 2.67 16.53 9.76
C GLU A 105 2.06 16.13 8.42
N GLU A 106 2.88 15.78 7.43
CA GLU A 106 2.41 15.32 6.11
C GLU A 106 1.55 14.06 6.22
N LEU A 107 1.92 13.12 7.11
CA LEU A 107 1.12 11.93 7.38
C LEU A 107 -0.23 12.27 8.01
N THR A 108 -0.25 13.21 8.96
CA THR A 108 -1.48 13.67 9.62
C THR A 108 -2.43 14.34 8.61
N GLU A 109 -1.89 15.20 7.74
CA GLU A 109 -2.64 15.82 6.66
C GLU A 109 -3.16 14.80 5.64
N ALA A 110 -2.34 13.80 5.30
CA ALA A 110 -2.74 12.73 4.40
C ALA A 110 -3.90 11.89 4.98
N ILE A 111 -3.86 11.59 6.29
CA ILE A 111 -4.96 10.90 6.98
C ILE A 111 -6.22 11.75 7.01
N ALA A 112 -6.10 13.04 7.31
CA ALA A 112 -7.24 13.96 7.31
C ALA A 112 -7.88 14.07 5.90
N THR A 113 -7.05 14.17 4.87
CA THR A 113 -7.49 14.21 3.46
C THR A 113 -8.15 12.90 3.06
N ALA A 114 -7.52 11.76 3.38
CA ALA A 114 -8.06 10.43 3.10
C ALA A 114 -9.42 10.25 3.76
N THR A 115 -9.57 10.59 5.04
CA THR A 115 -10.81 10.43 5.81
C THR A 115 -11.89 11.49 5.53
N GLY A 116 -11.51 12.62 4.95
CA GLY A 116 -12.40 13.73 4.58
C GLY A 116 -12.69 13.79 3.08
N GLU A 117 -11.98 14.68 2.36
CA GLU A 117 -12.22 14.98 0.94
C GLU A 117 -12.15 13.73 0.06
N LYS A 118 -11.22 12.83 0.36
CA LYS A 118 -10.94 11.61 -0.42
C LYS A 118 -11.59 10.36 0.18
N LYS A 119 -12.65 10.52 0.99
CA LYS A 119 -13.31 9.39 1.67
C LYS A 119 -13.95 8.35 0.74
N ASP A 120 -14.29 8.76 -0.48
CA ASP A 120 -14.99 7.94 -1.46
C ASP A 120 -14.07 7.33 -2.52
N CYS A 121 -12.75 7.39 -2.34
CA CYS A 121 -11.76 6.83 -3.25
C CYS A 121 -10.78 5.88 -2.56
N LEU A 122 -10.04 5.10 -3.37
CA LEU A 122 -8.85 4.41 -2.91
C LEU A 122 -7.77 5.45 -2.60
N CYS A 123 -7.25 5.45 -1.39
CA CYS A 123 -6.14 6.31 -0.98
C CYS A 123 -4.87 5.49 -0.86
N PHE A 124 -3.83 5.87 -1.60
CA PHE A 124 -2.51 5.25 -1.54
C PHE A 124 -1.49 6.26 -1.02
N ILE A 125 -1.01 6.03 0.19
CA ILE A 125 -0.11 6.94 0.90
C ILE A 125 1.25 6.26 1.02
N GLU A 126 2.25 6.75 0.29
CA GLU A 126 3.64 6.31 0.39
C GLU A 126 4.33 7.04 1.53
N VAL A 127 4.58 6.33 2.63
CA VAL A 127 5.28 6.82 3.82
C VAL A 127 6.76 6.50 3.67
N ILE A 128 7.57 7.53 3.48
CA ILE A 128 9.01 7.41 3.32
C ILE A 128 9.66 7.51 4.70
N VAL A 129 10.36 6.45 5.10
CA VAL A 129 11.07 6.35 6.39
C VAL A 129 12.57 6.37 6.11
N HIS A 130 13.19 7.53 6.30
CA HIS A 130 14.64 7.77 6.16
C HIS A 130 15.14 8.68 7.28
#